data_AF-A0A2N2SS09-F1
#
_entry.id   AF-A0A2N2SS09-F1
#
_cell.length_a   1.000
_cell.length_b   1.000
_cell.length_c   1.000
_cell.angle_alpha   90.00
_cell.angle_beta   90.00
_cell.angle_gamma   90.00
#
_symmetry.space_group_name_H-M   'P 1'
#
loop_
_entity.id
_entity.type
_entity.pdbx_description
1 polymer ?
#
loop_
_entity_poly.entity_id
_entity_poly.type
_entity_poly.pdbx_seq_one_letter_code
_entity_poly.pdbx_strand_id
1 'polypeptide(L)'
;MPTIFNGFTHQNTPATYPNSGGEVKLSYISATSPDTDNEDHAIAPVVDLTPGTSEHIVPGSVRLQYSAKTIVDRNGVLVTDIDPATGSGINIGTIDYVSGEAELTAYVAGANSVSRQALVTTLGDTLVDRVIFRTASAPLRSGSLIIQFKPSGVAPVQTVTSNSSGIISDTYVTGTV
;
A
#
# COMPACT_ATOMS: atom_id res chain seq x y z
N MET A 1 30.37 41.44 -33.90
CA MET A 1 31.23 40.52 -33.13
C MET A 1 30.62 39.13 -33.21
N PRO A 2 31.38 38.06 -33.53
CA PRO A 2 30.80 36.72 -33.60
C PRO A 2 30.50 36.22 -32.18
N THR A 3 29.30 35.70 -31.98
CA THR A 3 28.86 35.11 -30.71
C THR A 3 29.63 33.80 -30.50
N ILE A 4 30.45 33.74 -29.45
CA ILE A 4 31.23 32.56 -29.09
C ILE A 4 30.34 31.64 -28.25
N PHE A 5 30.01 30.46 -28.76
CA PHE A 5 29.28 29.44 -27.99
C PHE A 5 30.26 28.72 -27.07
N ASN A 6 29.98 28.73 -25.76
CA ASN A 6 30.85 28.17 -24.72
C ASN A 6 30.33 26.79 -24.27
N GLY A 7 31.21 25.85 -23.92
CA GLY A 7 30.84 24.53 -23.38
C GLY A 7 30.91 23.34 -24.35
N PHE A 8 31.38 23.54 -25.59
CA PHE A 8 31.64 22.46 -26.54
C PHE A 8 33.14 22.19 -26.65
N THR A 9 33.53 20.92 -26.54
CA THR A 9 34.90 20.50 -26.85
C THR A 9 35.00 20.16 -28.32
N HIS A 10 35.87 20.85 -29.06
CA HIS A 10 36.06 20.58 -30.48
C HIS A 10 36.78 19.23 -30.66
N GLN A 11 36.14 18.28 -31.35
CA GLN A 11 36.76 17.01 -31.71
C GLN A 11 37.02 16.99 -33.23
N ASN A 12 38.29 16.94 -33.60
CA ASN A 12 38.68 16.82 -35.01
C ASN A 12 38.55 15.36 -35.46
N THR A 13 37.43 15.03 -36.09
CA THR A 13 37.20 13.72 -36.72
C THR A 13 37.22 13.90 -38.24
N PRO A 14 38.02 13.14 -39.01
CA PRO A 14 37.98 13.19 -40.47
C PRO A 14 36.60 12.75 -40.99
N ALA A 15 35.90 13.62 -41.70
CA ALA A 15 34.62 13.31 -42.34
C ALA A 15 34.76 13.45 -43.87
N THR A 16 34.47 12.38 -44.60
CA THR A 16 34.44 12.40 -46.07
C THR A 16 33.03 12.75 -46.51
N TYR A 17 32.82 13.99 -46.97
CA TYR A 17 31.53 14.41 -47.53
C TYR A 17 31.46 13.98 -48.99
N PRO A 18 30.52 13.09 -49.39
CA PRO A 18 30.62 12.47 -50.70
C PRO A 18 30.28 13.45 -51.84
N ASN A 19 29.53 14.53 -51.62
CA ASN A 19 29.12 15.45 -52.68
C ASN A 19 28.61 16.75 -52.06
N SER A 20 29.28 17.88 -52.28
CA SER A 20 28.77 19.24 -52.02
C SER A 20 28.17 19.51 -50.62
N GLY A 21 29.01 19.40 -49.58
CA GLY A 21 28.72 19.92 -48.24
C GLY A 21 27.94 18.97 -47.34
N GLY A 22 28.25 18.98 -46.05
CA GLY A 22 27.48 18.25 -45.04
C GLY A 22 26.96 19.20 -43.98
N GLU A 23 25.74 18.94 -43.53
CA GLU A 23 25.12 19.68 -42.45
C GLU A 23 25.40 18.97 -41.11
N VAL A 24 25.73 19.75 -40.08
CA VAL A 24 25.78 19.27 -38.69
C VAL A 24 24.58 19.84 -37.98
N LYS A 25 23.59 18.99 -37.66
CA LYS A 25 22.43 19.39 -36.88
C LYS A 25 22.73 19.18 -35.40
N LEU A 26 22.80 20.28 -34.64
CA LEU A 26 22.90 20.25 -33.19
C LEU A 26 21.56 20.61 -32.56
N SER A 27 21.07 19.77 -31.66
CA SER A 27 19.98 20.10 -30.75
C SER A 27 20.59 20.42 -29.39
N TYR A 28 20.32 21.61 -28.84
CA TYR A 28 20.79 22.03 -27.53
C TYR A 28 19.71 22.84 -26.82
N ILE A 29 19.73 22.83 -25.49
CA ILE A 29 18.85 23.65 -24.65
C ILE A 29 19.57 24.98 -24.43
N SER A 30 18.92 26.11 -24.75
CA SER A 30 19.48 27.45 -24.58
C SER A 30 18.84 28.17 -23.39
N ALA A 31 19.62 28.96 -22.65
CA ALA A 31 19.14 29.70 -21.47
C ALA A 31 18.13 30.82 -21.79
N THR A 32 17.90 31.12 -23.07
CA THR A 32 16.99 32.17 -23.56
C THR A 32 15.96 31.64 -24.55
N SER A 33 15.63 30.34 -24.47
CA SER A 33 14.56 29.76 -25.29
C SER A 33 13.24 30.50 -25.03
N PRO A 34 12.51 30.97 -26.07
CA PRO A 34 11.17 31.53 -25.89
C PRO A 34 10.13 30.46 -25.54
N ASP A 35 10.49 29.19 -25.70
CA ASP A 35 9.64 28.05 -25.37
C ASP A 35 9.74 27.76 -23.87
N THR A 36 8.59 27.90 -23.19
CA THR A 36 8.43 27.47 -21.80
C THR A 36 7.91 26.04 -21.81
N ASP A 37 8.59 25.14 -21.12
CA ASP A 37 8.12 23.77 -20.89
C ASP A 37 7.97 23.56 -19.38
N ASN A 38 6.86 22.93 -18.98
CA ASN A 38 6.58 22.62 -17.58
C ASN A 38 6.62 21.10 -17.42
N GLU A 39 7.40 20.64 -16.46
CA GLU A 39 7.44 19.24 -16.05
C GLU A 39 6.92 19.13 -14.63
N ASP A 40 5.77 18.46 -14.48
CA ASP A 40 5.14 18.23 -13.19
C ASP A 40 5.46 16.82 -12.68
N HIS A 41 5.91 16.72 -11.43
CA HIS A 41 6.12 15.45 -10.74
C HIS A 41 5.24 15.37 -9.49
N ALA A 42 4.43 14.32 -9.41
CA ALA A 42 3.66 14.05 -8.22
C ALA A 42 4.57 13.57 -7.08
N ILE A 43 4.36 14.10 -5.88
CA ILE A 43 5.00 13.65 -4.65
C ILE A 43 3.89 13.20 -3.70
N ALA A 44 3.98 11.97 -3.22
CA ALA A 44 3.09 11.43 -2.20
C ALA A 44 3.96 10.91 -1.04
N PRO A 45 4.11 11.69 0.06
CA PRO A 45 4.89 11.21 1.19
C PRO A 45 4.22 10.00 1.85
N VAL A 46 5.03 8.98 2.09
CA VAL A 46 4.65 7.76 2.80
C VAL A 46 5.24 7.80 4.20
N VAL A 47 4.41 7.49 5.20
CA VAL A 47 4.79 7.42 6.61
C VAL A 47 4.48 6.03 7.14
N ASP A 48 5.49 5.32 7.62
CA ASP A 48 5.32 4.07 8.36
C ASP A 48 4.80 4.38 9.79
N LEU A 49 3.62 3.86 10.12
CA LEU A 49 2.97 4.06 11.42
C LEU A 49 3.37 3.00 12.46
N THR A 50 4.02 1.93 12.04
CA THR A 50 4.44 0.78 12.84
C THR A 50 5.95 0.51 12.74
N PRO A 51 6.82 1.53 12.92
CA PRO A 51 8.25 1.35 12.73
C PRO A 51 8.82 0.35 13.74
N GLY A 52 9.48 -0.68 13.22
CA GLY A 52 10.12 -1.74 14.03
C GLY A 52 9.19 -2.85 14.49
N THR A 53 7.89 -2.77 14.18
CA THR A 53 6.90 -3.81 14.46
C THR A 53 6.14 -4.08 13.17
N SER A 54 6.37 -5.21 12.49
CA SER A 54 5.59 -5.59 11.30
C SER A 54 4.19 -6.13 11.68
N GLU A 55 3.51 -5.45 12.60
CA GLU A 55 2.18 -5.81 13.08
C GLU A 55 1.11 -5.20 12.20
N HIS A 56 0.00 -5.91 12.02
CA HIS A 56 -1.12 -5.40 11.26
C HIS A 56 -1.87 -4.35 12.07
N ILE A 57 -2.28 -3.28 11.41
CA ILE A 57 -3.11 -2.23 11.99
C ILE A 57 -4.56 -2.69 12.01
N VAL A 58 -5.27 -2.45 13.12
CA VAL A 58 -6.72 -2.67 13.18
C VAL A 58 -7.43 -1.55 12.40
N PRO A 59 -8.28 -1.88 11.40
CA PRO A 59 -8.99 -0.87 10.61
C PRO A 59 -9.84 0.07 11.47
N GLY A 60 -9.81 1.36 11.15
CA GLY A 60 -10.54 2.42 11.87
C GLY A 60 -9.93 2.83 13.21
N SER A 61 -8.77 2.28 13.58
CA SER A 61 -8.12 2.57 14.87
C SER A 61 -7.15 3.76 14.84
N VAL A 62 -6.81 4.24 13.64
CA VAL A 62 -5.75 5.22 13.45
C VAL A 62 -6.27 6.65 13.60
N ARG A 63 -5.59 7.43 14.44
CA ARG A 63 -5.75 8.87 14.55
C ARG A 63 -4.41 9.56 14.55
N LEU A 64 -4.23 10.51 13.63
CA LEU A 64 -2.99 11.26 13.44
C LEU A 64 -3.23 12.75 13.59
N GLN A 65 -2.20 13.46 13.99
CA GLN A 65 -2.13 14.92 13.95
C GLN A 65 -1.12 15.32 12.87
N TYR A 66 -1.57 16.06 11.88
CA TYR A 66 -0.73 16.59 10.82
C TYR A 66 -0.96 18.09 10.70
N SER A 67 0.06 18.88 11.01
CA SER A 67 -0.10 20.33 11.19
C SER A 67 -1.22 20.62 12.22
N ALA A 68 -2.10 21.57 11.94
CA ALA A 68 -3.27 21.90 12.77
C ALA A 68 -4.48 20.96 12.56
N LYS A 69 -4.35 19.90 11.74
CA LYS A 69 -5.47 19.02 11.37
C LYS A 69 -5.39 17.66 12.05
N THR A 70 -6.54 17.16 12.48
CA THR A 70 -6.71 15.78 12.92
C THR A 70 -7.15 14.93 11.73
N ILE A 71 -6.39 13.87 11.48
CA ILE A 71 -6.68 12.86 10.46
C ILE A 71 -7.18 11.61 11.16
N VAL A 72 -8.24 11.02 10.62
CA VAL A 72 -8.84 9.78 11.10
C VAL A 72 -8.92 8.80 9.94
N ASP A 73 -8.59 7.55 10.21
CA ASP A 73 -8.79 6.46 9.26
C ASP A 73 -10.27 6.06 9.18
N ARG A 74 -10.78 5.99 7.95
CA ARG A 74 -12.09 5.45 7.63
C ARG A 74 -11.96 4.50 6.45
N ASN A 75 -11.96 3.21 6.75
CA ASN A 75 -12.08 2.15 5.74
C ASN A 75 -10.93 2.17 4.70
N GLY A 76 -9.71 2.47 5.15
CA GLY A 76 -8.50 2.48 4.31
C GLY A 76 -8.19 3.86 3.71
N VAL A 77 -9.03 4.85 4.00
CA VAL A 77 -8.86 6.24 3.56
C VAL A 77 -8.59 7.11 4.77
N LEU A 78 -7.58 7.97 4.66
CA LEU A 78 -7.28 8.98 5.66
C LEU A 78 -8.14 10.23 5.39
N VAL A 79 -8.90 10.65 6.39
CA VAL A 79 -9.88 11.73 6.27
C VAL A 79 -9.61 12.82 7.32
N THR A 80 -9.66 14.08 6.90
CA THR A 80 -9.52 15.28 7.76
C THR A 80 -10.77 16.16 7.68
N ASP A 81 -10.83 17.20 8.53
CA ASP A 81 -11.85 18.26 8.50
C ASP A 81 -13.28 17.71 8.49
N ILE A 82 -13.52 16.73 9.37
CA ILE A 82 -14.80 16.05 9.46
C ILE A 82 -15.83 17.01 10.06
N ASP A 83 -16.89 17.30 9.30
CA ASP A 83 -18.03 18.07 9.77
C ASP A 83 -18.83 17.22 10.78
N PRO A 84 -18.97 17.68 12.04
CA PRO A 84 -19.68 16.92 13.07
C PRO A 84 -21.20 16.79 12.80
N ALA A 85 -21.79 17.66 11.97
CA ALA A 85 -23.22 17.63 11.68
C ALA A 85 -23.57 16.61 10.57
N THR A 86 -22.73 16.53 9.53
CA THR A 86 -22.97 15.66 8.37
C THR A 86 -22.12 14.39 8.38
N GLY A 87 -21.04 14.37 9.16
CA GLY A 87 -20.05 13.30 9.18
C GLY A 87 -19.14 13.27 7.94
N SER A 88 -19.30 14.21 7.01
CA SER A 88 -18.48 14.32 5.79
C SER A 88 -17.09 14.83 6.14
N GLY A 89 -16.06 14.38 5.43
CA GLY A 89 -14.70 14.87 5.59
C GLY A 89 -13.94 14.87 4.27
N ILE A 90 -12.72 15.38 4.29
CA ILE A 90 -11.86 15.52 3.13
C ILE A 90 -10.85 14.37 3.11
N ASN A 91 -10.79 13.64 2.00
CA ASN A 91 -9.82 12.57 1.81
C ASN A 91 -8.43 13.18 1.58
N ILE A 92 -7.45 12.77 2.37
CA ILE A 92 -6.09 13.30 2.34
C ILE A 92 -5.04 12.23 2.03
N GLY A 93 -5.45 10.97 1.89
CA GLY A 93 -4.55 9.86 1.67
C GLY A 93 -5.19 8.50 1.88
N THR A 94 -4.35 7.48 1.90
CA THR A 94 -4.71 6.08 2.11
C THR A 94 -3.83 5.44 3.17
N ILE A 95 -4.29 4.34 3.73
CA ILE A 95 -3.53 3.53 4.67
C ILE A 95 -3.60 2.06 4.28
N ASP A 96 -2.44 1.40 4.27
CA ASP A 96 -2.35 -0.04 4.17
C ASP A 96 -2.20 -0.63 5.58
N TYR A 97 -3.18 -1.43 5.99
CA TYR A 97 -3.21 -2.03 7.31
C TYR A 97 -2.21 -3.17 7.49
N VAL A 98 -1.69 -3.72 6.40
CA VAL A 98 -0.74 -4.83 6.43
C VAL A 98 0.69 -4.30 6.53
N SER A 99 1.07 -3.38 5.65
CA SER A 99 2.41 -2.77 5.69
C SER A 99 2.55 -1.73 6.81
N GLY A 100 1.44 -1.15 7.27
CA GLY A 100 1.43 -0.05 8.22
C GLY A 100 1.75 1.31 7.60
N GLU A 101 1.81 1.38 6.27
CA GLU A 101 2.14 2.59 5.52
C GLU A 101 0.92 3.49 5.30
N ALA A 102 1.07 4.76 5.65
CA ALA A 102 0.12 5.82 5.37
C ALA A 102 0.67 6.73 4.26
N GLU A 103 -0.01 6.76 3.12
CA GLU A 103 0.33 7.61 1.99
C GLU A 103 -0.56 8.86 2.01
N LEU A 104 0.05 10.05 1.95
CA LEU A 104 -0.68 11.31 1.90
C LEU A 104 -0.69 11.87 0.47
N THR A 105 -1.85 11.90 -0.16
CA THR A 105 -2.04 12.43 -1.53
C THR A 105 -2.30 13.93 -1.55
N ALA A 106 -2.77 14.49 -0.43
CA ALA A 106 -2.80 15.93 -0.20
C ALA A 106 -1.98 16.26 1.04
N TYR A 107 -0.99 17.15 0.89
CA TYR A 107 -0.09 17.52 1.97
C TYR A 107 -0.02 19.03 2.10
N VAL A 108 0.23 19.51 3.32
CA VAL A 108 0.27 20.94 3.63
C VAL A 108 1.73 21.37 3.57
N ALA A 109 2.03 22.35 2.72
CA ALA A 109 3.37 22.92 2.63
C ALA A 109 3.86 23.41 4.01
N GLY A 110 5.09 23.06 4.36
CA GLY A 110 5.73 23.45 5.63
C GLY A 110 5.46 22.51 6.81
N ALA A 111 4.51 21.56 6.72
CA ALA A 111 4.34 20.51 7.71
C ALA A 111 5.21 19.29 7.34
N ASN A 112 6.26 19.04 8.12
CA ASN A 112 7.27 18.01 7.85
C ASN A 112 7.18 16.78 8.75
N SER A 113 6.15 16.69 9.61
CA SER A 113 5.97 15.58 10.53
C SER A 113 4.50 15.26 10.76
N VAL A 114 4.19 13.97 10.87
CA VAL A 114 2.90 13.45 11.33
C VAL A 114 3.09 12.90 12.73
N SER A 115 2.21 13.26 13.67
CA SER A 115 2.21 12.72 15.03
C SER A 115 1.10 11.69 15.19
N ARG A 116 1.45 10.49 15.64
CA ARG A 116 0.51 9.40 15.89
C ARG A 116 -0.16 9.59 17.26
N GLN A 117 -1.46 9.92 17.27
CA GLN A 117 -2.23 10.11 18.51
C GLN A 117 -2.81 8.78 19.03
N ALA A 118 -3.34 7.96 18.12
CA ALA A 118 -3.87 6.64 18.44
C ALA A 118 -3.58 5.66 17.30
N LEU A 119 -3.30 4.42 17.68
CA LEU A 119 -3.08 3.29 16.79
C LEU A 119 -3.31 2.02 17.62
N VAL A 120 -4.08 1.08 17.08
CA VAL A 120 -4.18 -0.28 17.62
C VAL A 120 -3.61 -1.24 16.58
N THR A 121 -2.64 -2.05 17.01
CA THR A 121 -2.05 -3.11 16.20
C THR A 121 -2.49 -4.48 16.72
N THR A 122 -2.39 -5.46 15.85
CA THR A 122 -2.61 -6.87 16.15
C THR A 122 -1.49 -7.68 15.51
N LEU A 123 -1.11 -8.79 16.15
CA LEU A 123 -0.13 -9.75 15.62
C LEU A 123 -0.66 -10.54 14.41
N GLY A 124 -1.78 -10.13 13.82
CA GLY A 124 -2.46 -10.79 12.71
C GLY A 124 -3.41 -11.91 13.15
N ASP A 125 -3.91 -12.65 12.16
CA ASP A 125 -4.75 -13.82 12.41
C ASP A 125 -3.97 -14.84 13.25
N THR A 126 -4.57 -15.29 14.35
CA THR A 126 -4.01 -16.36 15.16
C THR A 126 -4.07 -17.65 14.34
N LEU A 127 -2.94 -18.04 13.75
CA LEU A 127 -2.83 -19.27 12.97
C LEU A 127 -3.07 -20.47 13.90
N VAL A 128 -4.13 -21.23 13.62
CA VAL A 128 -4.48 -22.44 14.36
C VAL A 128 -3.95 -23.65 13.58
N ASP A 129 -2.98 -24.37 14.17
CA ASP A 129 -2.47 -25.62 13.59
C ASP A 129 -3.32 -26.84 13.98
N ARG A 130 -3.90 -26.84 15.19
CA ARG A 130 -4.63 -27.98 15.73
C ARG A 130 -5.73 -27.58 16.69
N VAL A 131 -6.86 -28.28 16.60
CA VAL A 131 -7.98 -28.18 17.54
C VAL A 131 -8.27 -29.56 18.12
N ILE A 132 -8.46 -29.64 19.44
CA ILE A 132 -8.91 -30.85 20.13
C ILE A 132 -10.13 -30.46 20.96
N PHE A 133 -11.22 -31.20 20.81
CA PHE A 133 -12.48 -30.92 21.49
C PHE A 133 -13.12 -32.21 21.98
N ARG A 134 -14.11 -32.09 22.86
CA ARG A 134 -14.95 -33.21 23.32
C ARG A 134 -16.35 -33.04 22.75
N THR A 135 -17.05 -34.14 22.54
CA THR A 135 -18.48 -34.11 22.20
C THR A 135 -19.34 -34.48 23.40
N ALA A 136 -20.57 -33.96 23.42
CA ALA A 136 -21.50 -34.18 24.53
C ALA A 136 -21.97 -35.64 24.63
N SER A 137 -21.89 -36.41 23.54
CA SER A 137 -22.28 -37.82 23.50
C SER A 137 -21.31 -38.64 22.64
N ALA A 138 -21.15 -39.91 23.00
CA ALA A 138 -20.34 -40.90 22.32
C ALA A 138 -21.10 -42.25 22.25
N PRO A 139 -20.92 -43.06 21.20
CA PRO A 139 -20.08 -42.81 20.04
C PRO A 139 -20.70 -41.80 19.08
N LEU A 140 -19.86 -41.01 18.41
CA LEU A 140 -20.32 -40.20 17.29
C LEU A 140 -20.58 -41.10 16.09
N ARG A 141 -21.65 -40.82 15.36
CA ARG A 141 -21.93 -41.54 14.12
C ARG A 141 -20.95 -41.04 13.06
N SER A 142 -20.22 -41.96 12.43
CA SER A 142 -19.44 -41.63 11.23
C SER A 142 -20.36 -40.99 10.19
N GLY A 143 -20.00 -39.81 9.71
CA GLY A 143 -20.85 -39.04 8.79
C GLY A 143 -21.59 -37.85 9.42
N SER A 144 -21.61 -37.71 10.75
CA SER A 144 -22.44 -36.69 11.42
C SER A 144 -21.69 -35.52 12.03
N LEU A 145 -20.35 -35.59 12.13
CA LEU A 145 -19.58 -34.44 12.63
C LEU A 145 -19.46 -33.40 11.52
N ILE A 146 -19.88 -32.18 11.82
CA ILE A 146 -19.74 -31.00 10.98
C ILE A 146 -18.83 -30.01 11.70
N ILE A 147 -17.80 -29.51 11.02
CA ILE A 147 -16.89 -28.48 11.51
C ILE A 147 -16.99 -27.27 10.59
N GLN A 148 -17.15 -26.09 11.17
CA GLN A 148 -17.03 -24.81 10.48
C GLN A 148 -15.74 -24.12 10.91
N PHE A 149 -14.93 -23.68 9.95
CA PHE A 149 -13.64 -23.05 10.21
C PHE A 149 -13.32 -22.01 9.14
N LYS A 150 -12.47 -21.04 9.48
CA LYS A 150 -12.01 -20.00 8.56
C LYS A 150 -10.51 -20.20 8.32
N PRO A 151 -10.07 -20.64 7.12
CA PRO A 151 -8.66 -20.70 6.80
C PRO A 151 -8.05 -19.28 6.79
N SER A 152 -6.80 -19.17 7.22
CA SER A 152 -6.06 -17.90 7.18
C SER A 152 -5.97 -17.37 5.75
N GLY A 153 -6.26 -16.08 5.56
CA GLY A 153 -6.19 -15.42 4.25
C GLY A 153 -7.25 -15.84 3.24
N VAL A 154 -8.25 -16.65 3.64
CA VAL A 154 -9.35 -17.10 2.77
C VAL A 154 -10.69 -16.67 3.33
N ALA A 155 -11.49 -15.99 2.51
CA ALA A 155 -12.93 -15.83 2.73
C ALA A 155 -13.68 -16.65 1.65
N PRO A 156 -14.83 -17.31 1.96
CA PRO A 156 -15.62 -17.33 3.20
C PRO A 156 -15.27 -18.48 4.18
N VAL A 157 -16.02 -18.59 5.29
CA VAL A 157 -15.99 -19.74 6.22
C VAL A 157 -16.27 -21.03 5.45
N GLN A 158 -15.48 -22.06 5.72
CA GLN A 158 -15.64 -23.39 5.13
C GLN A 158 -16.33 -24.33 6.12
N THR A 159 -17.07 -25.29 5.57
CA THR A 159 -17.76 -26.34 6.33
C THR A 159 -17.32 -27.69 5.80
N VAL A 160 -16.84 -28.56 6.69
CA VAL A 160 -16.48 -29.93 6.36
C VAL A 160 -17.32 -30.90 7.19
N THR A 161 -17.71 -32.01 6.58
CA THR A 161 -18.43 -33.10 7.24
C THR A 161 -17.56 -34.35 7.22
N SER A 162 -17.46 -35.06 8.34
CA SER A 162 -16.81 -36.38 8.38
C SER A 162 -17.48 -37.32 7.38
N ASN A 163 -16.73 -38.21 6.73
CA ASN A 163 -17.31 -39.22 5.85
C ASN A 163 -17.85 -40.44 6.64
N SER A 164 -18.39 -41.43 5.93
CA SER A 164 -18.91 -42.68 6.52
C SER A 164 -17.88 -43.52 7.28
N SER A 165 -16.59 -43.23 7.12
CA SER A 165 -15.47 -43.86 7.84
C SER A 165 -14.93 -42.98 8.97
N GLY A 166 -15.56 -41.85 9.28
CA GLY A 166 -15.12 -40.92 10.33
C GLY A 166 -13.95 -40.02 9.92
N ILE A 167 -13.54 -40.02 8.65
CA ILE A 167 -12.42 -39.23 8.15
C ILE A 167 -12.89 -37.84 7.70
N ILE A 168 -12.13 -36.81 8.06
CA ILE A 168 -12.23 -35.44 7.58
C ILE A 168 -11.05 -35.20 6.64
N SER A 169 -11.32 -34.83 5.39
CA SER A 169 -10.29 -34.58 4.38
C SER A 169 -10.76 -33.49 3.43
N ASP A 170 -10.22 -32.29 3.59
CA ASP A 170 -10.39 -31.15 2.68
C ASP A 170 -9.07 -30.37 2.57
N THR A 171 -9.01 -29.39 1.66
CA THR A 171 -7.81 -28.61 1.30
C THR A 171 -7.11 -27.97 2.51
N TYR A 172 -7.87 -27.60 3.54
CA TYR A 172 -7.37 -26.85 4.71
C TYR A 172 -7.58 -27.57 6.04
N VAL A 173 -8.14 -28.79 6.03
CA VAL A 173 -8.45 -29.52 7.25
C VAL A 173 -8.33 -31.03 7.03
N THR A 174 -7.67 -31.69 7.97
CA THR A 174 -7.59 -33.14 8.02
C THR A 174 -7.87 -33.59 9.45
N GLY A 175 -8.46 -34.78 9.60
CA GLY A 175 -8.75 -35.31 10.93
C GLY A 175 -9.57 -36.58 10.90
N THR A 176 -9.81 -37.11 12.09
CA THR A 176 -10.61 -38.32 12.31
C THR A 176 -11.48 -38.13 13.54
N VAL A 177 -12.66 -38.75 13.52
CA VAL A 177 -13.59 -38.87 14.65
C VAL A 177 -13.46 -40.21 15.32
#